data_AF-A0A7C1M827-F1
#
_entry.id   AF-A0A7C1M827-F1
#
_cell.length_a   1.000
_cell.length_b   1.000
_cell.length_c   1.000
_cell.angle_alpha   90.00
_cell.angle_beta   90.00
_cell.angle_gamma   90.00
#
_symmetry.space_group_name_H-M   'P 1'
#
loop_
_entity.id
_entity.type
_entity.pdbx_description
1 polymer ?
#
loop_
_entity_poly.entity_id
_entity_poly.type
_entity_poly.pdbx_seq_one_letter_code
_entity_poly.pdbx_strand_id
1 'polypeptide(L)'
;VAFRCNFATVDNDFRVIDRRAGRLKDEGDELAKSLQGMTVEGVEAIFFSSTEHRGTLILRGDGLSPAVSDTDSHSTEPAIVLESRPLEDTREAKKTSRILNEVVKRSNVILSSHPLNKQREREGKLVANIILTRGAGSYEKVESLKDRYGFSSCCIAGSALYKGVAKYVGMEILEVKGATGRLDTDIEAKAKAAIQALEKFDLVFVHVKGADNASHDGNLEEKLSMIKKVNRLAEILKEEDVYLVITADHSTPISIRRHSSDPVPVFIHGGSVRKDNVQSFDEISVSSGCLGHLTGVELNRIVVDLMGYGHMVGS
;
A
#
# COMPACT_ATOMS: atom_id res chain seq x y z
N VAL A 1 -10.31 12.02 7.87
CA VAL A 1 -8.83 11.95 7.80
C VAL A 1 -8.40 10.58 8.31
N ALA A 2 -7.52 9.89 7.61
CA ALA A 2 -7.01 8.56 7.98
C ALA A 2 -5.50 8.60 8.24
N PHE A 3 -5.03 7.72 9.10
CA PHE A 3 -3.64 7.60 9.50
C PHE A 3 -3.22 6.14 9.44
N ARG A 4 -1.99 5.87 8.99
CA ARG A 4 -1.34 4.59 9.29
C ARG A 4 -1.01 4.59 10.77
N CYS A 5 -1.20 3.46 11.43
CA CYS A 5 -0.94 3.34 12.86
C CYS A 5 -0.11 2.11 13.19
N ASN A 6 0.56 2.18 14.34
CA ASN A 6 1.14 1.02 14.99
C ASN A 6 0.58 0.93 16.41
N PHE A 7 0.27 -0.28 16.88
CA PHE A 7 0.34 -0.59 18.30
C PHE A 7 1.79 -0.52 18.77
N ALA A 8 2.04 0.14 19.88
CA ALA A 8 3.36 0.35 20.45
C ALA A 8 3.37 0.15 21.97
N THR A 9 4.58 0.08 22.51
CA THR A 9 4.86 0.01 23.94
C THR A 9 5.46 1.34 24.39
N VAL A 10 4.84 1.97 25.37
CA VAL A 10 5.37 3.15 26.07
C VAL A 10 5.49 2.93 27.57
N ASP A 11 6.43 3.61 28.20
CA ASP A 11 6.51 3.73 29.65
C ASP A 11 5.54 4.79 30.21
N ASN A 12 5.56 5.01 31.53
CA ASN A 12 4.70 5.98 32.21
C ASN A 12 5.00 7.45 31.81
N ASP A 13 6.17 7.73 31.26
CA ASP A 13 6.59 9.05 30.78
C ASP A 13 6.36 9.21 29.26
N PHE A 14 5.59 8.29 28.64
CA PHE A 14 5.36 8.22 27.20
C PHE A 14 6.65 8.06 26.37
N ARG A 15 7.73 7.53 26.95
CA ARG A 15 8.89 7.09 26.15
C ARG A 15 8.54 5.81 25.42
N VAL A 16 8.77 5.81 24.11
CA VAL A 16 8.53 4.66 23.25
C VAL A 16 9.62 3.61 23.50
N ILE A 17 9.23 2.52 24.15
CA ILE A 17 10.08 1.36 24.41
C ILE A 17 10.18 0.51 23.14
N ASP A 18 9.06 0.31 22.44
CA ASP A 18 9.03 -0.42 21.18
C ASP A 18 7.88 0.07 20.29
N ARG A 19 8.21 0.49 19.06
CA ARG A 19 7.25 1.05 18.10
C ARG A 19 6.28 0.03 17.48
N ARG A 20 6.44 -1.25 17.84
CA ARG A 20 5.74 -2.39 17.23
C ARG A 20 5.14 -3.31 18.29
N ALA A 21 5.24 -2.98 19.57
CA ALA A 21 4.84 -3.85 20.68
C ALA A 21 5.33 -5.30 20.53
N GLY A 22 6.57 -5.48 20.06
CA GLY A 22 7.14 -6.81 19.84
C GLY A 22 6.53 -7.60 18.67
N ARG A 23 5.82 -6.92 17.75
CA ARG A 23 5.01 -7.48 16.66
C ARG A 23 3.96 -8.45 17.18
N LEU A 24 2.77 -7.90 17.48
CA LEU A 24 1.60 -8.69 17.85
C LEU A 24 1.40 -9.87 16.89
N LYS A 25 0.85 -10.98 17.40
CA LYS A 25 0.50 -12.12 16.54
C LYS A 25 -0.96 -12.02 16.11
N ASP A 26 -1.86 -12.48 16.97
CA ASP A 26 -3.29 -12.61 16.66
C ASP A 26 -4.17 -11.71 17.55
N GLU A 27 -3.54 -10.85 18.35
CA GLU A 27 -4.18 -10.07 19.43
C GLU A 27 -4.70 -8.71 18.96
N GLY A 28 -4.31 -8.28 17.75
CA GLY A 28 -4.60 -6.95 17.22
C GLY A 28 -6.09 -6.64 17.14
N ASP A 29 -6.91 -7.60 16.69
CA ASP A 29 -8.36 -7.41 16.53
C ASP A 29 -9.08 -7.22 17.86
N GLU A 30 -8.64 -7.91 18.92
CA GLU A 30 -9.20 -7.75 20.26
C GLU A 30 -8.87 -6.37 20.83
N LEU A 31 -7.60 -5.96 20.72
CA LEU A 31 -7.18 -4.62 21.15
C LEU A 31 -7.88 -3.52 20.36
N ALA A 32 -8.03 -3.68 19.04
CA ALA A 32 -8.73 -2.73 18.18
C ALA A 32 -10.22 -2.59 18.54
N LYS A 33 -10.89 -3.69 18.94
CA LYS A 33 -12.28 -3.66 19.41
C LYS A 33 -12.43 -2.79 20.66
N SER A 34 -11.46 -2.81 21.57
CA SER A 34 -11.50 -1.99 22.79
C SER A 34 -11.43 -0.48 22.53
N LEU A 35 -10.96 -0.08 21.34
CA LEU A 35 -10.84 1.32 20.92
C LEU A 35 -12.08 1.86 20.18
N GLN A 36 -13.09 1.02 19.93
CA GLN A 36 -14.30 1.44 19.22
C GLN A 36 -15.19 2.35 20.08
N GLY A 37 -16.03 3.16 19.41
CA GLY A 37 -16.98 4.07 20.06
C GLY A 37 -16.36 5.35 20.62
N MET A 38 -15.06 5.57 20.40
CA MET A 38 -14.39 6.79 20.83
C MET A 38 -14.86 7.98 20.00
N THR A 39 -15.35 9.02 20.69
CA THR A 39 -15.75 10.29 20.07
C THR A 39 -15.10 11.46 20.81
N VAL A 40 -14.57 12.42 20.06
CA VAL A 40 -13.93 13.65 20.57
C VAL A 40 -14.39 14.82 19.71
N GLU A 41 -14.93 15.88 20.33
CA GLU A 41 -15.45 17.08 19.62
C GLU A 41 -16.42 16.73 18.45
N GLY A 42 -17.26 15.71 18.62
CA GLY A 42 -18.21 15.26 17.60
C GLY A 42 -17.59 14.47 16.43
N VAL A 43 -16.29 14.13 16.52
CA VAL A 43 -15.57 13.32 15.54
C VAL A 43 -15.40 11.90 16.06
N GLU A 44 -15.83 10.94 15.26
CA GLU A 44 -15.70 9.51 15.54
C GLU A 44 -14.27 9.06 15.23
N ALA A 45 -13.64 8.36 16.17
CA ALA A 45 -12.35 7.71 15.99
C ALA A 45 -12.56 6.21 15.82
N ILE A 46 -12.26 5.70 14.61
CA ILE A 46 -12.44 4.31 14.22
C ILE A 46 -11.07 3.70 14.01
N PHE A 47 -10.75 2.64 14.75
CA PHE A 47 -9.47 1.97 14.64
C PHE A 47 -9.62 0.56 14.06
N PHE A 48 -8.85 0.22 13.05
CA PHE A 48 -8.75 -1.14 12.51
C PHE A 48 -7.34 -1.67 12.71
N SER A 49 -7.21 -2.86 13.29
CA SER A 49 -5.99 -3.66 13.25
C SER A 49 -5.74 -4.19 11.83
N SER A 50 -4.48 -4.52 11.58
CA SER A 50 -4.01 -5.22 10.39
C SER A 50 -2.96 -6.24 10.80
N THR A 51 -2.06 -6.60 9.90
CA THR A 51 -1.01 -7.59 10.16
C THR A 51 -0.02 -7.12 11.22
N GLU A 52 0.20 -7.97 12.22
CA GLU A 52 1.05 -7.72 13.37
C GLU A 52 0.64 -6.48 14.17
N HIS A 53 1.57 -5.54 14.34
CA HIS A 53 1.40 -4.29 15.07
C HIS A 53 0.67 -3.20 14.27
N ARG A 54 0.42 -3.42 12.98
CA ARG A 54 -0.08 -2.38 12.09
C ARG A 54 -1.57 -2.16 12.33
N GLY A 55 -2.01 -0.93 12.13
CA GLY A 55 -3.41 -0.56 12.13
C GLY A 55 -3.67 0.69 11.30
N THR A 56 -4.93 1.12 11.26
CA THR A 56 -5.38 2.35 10.62
C THR A 56 -6.35 3.04 11.55
N LEU A 57 -6.11 4.32 11.83
CA LEU A 57 -7.04 5.20 12.51
C LEU A 57 -7.77 6.04 11.48
N ILE A 58 -9.10 6.08 11.56
CA ILE A 58 -9.94 6.96 10.76
C ILE A 58 -10.63 7.93 11.71
N LEU A 59 -10.35 9.22 11.55
CA LEU A 59 -11.13 10.30 12.14
C LEU A 59 -12.23 10.70 11.15
N ARG A 60 -13.48 10.45 11.52
CA ARG A 60 -14.67 10.70 10.71
C ARG A 60 -15.53 11.80 11.34
N GLY A 61 -15.74 12.87 10.59
CA GLY A 61 -16.53 14.03 10.99
C GLY A 61 -16.14 15.27 10.17
N ASP A 62 -16.81 16.38 10.44
CA ASP A 62 -16.65 17.61 9.65
C ASP A 62 -15.49 18.48 10.14
N GLY A 63 -14.94 19.28 9.20
CA GLY A 63 -13.89 20.26 9.48
C GLY A 63 -12.57 19.62 9.90
N LEU A 64 -12.20 18.51 9.25
CA LEU A 64 -10.93 17.82 9.48
C LEU A 64 -9.95 18.09 8.34
N SER A 65 -8.65 18.16 8.65
CA SER A 65 -7.57 18.35 7.69
C SER A 65 -6.47 17.30 7.89
N PRO A 66 -5.91 16.73 6.81
CA PRO A 66 -4.74 15.85 6.91
C PRO A 66 -3.44 16.62 7.19
N ALA A 67 -3.44 17.95 7.19
CA ALA A 67 -2.25 18.77 7.44
C ALA A 67 -1.89 18.80 8.94
N VAL A 68 -1.54 17.66 9.51
CA VAL A 68 -1.11 17.48 10.90
C VAL A 68 0.12 16.57 10.97
N SER A 69 0.99 16.82 11.94
CA SER A 69 2.21 16.03 12.13
C SER A 69 1.91 14.66 12.75
N ASP A 70 2.81 13.72 12.49
CA ASP A 70 2.78 12.38 13.08
C ASP A 70 2.96 12.41 14.61
N THR A 71 2.45 11.37 15.28
CA THR A 71 2.74 11.12 16.70
C THR A 71 3.85 10.08 16.90
N ASP A 72 4.17 9.31 15.84
CA ASP A 72 5.36 8.45 15.77
C ASP A 72 6.60 9.31 15.48
N SER A 73 7.63 9.20 16.31
CA SER A 73 8.90 9.94 16.13
C SER A 73 9.75 9.40 14.98
N HIS A 74 9.41 8.23 14.43
CA HIS A 74 10.19 7.49 13.45
C HIS A 74 11.59 7.05 13.89
N SER A 75 11.99 7.38 15.11
CA SER A 75 13.32 7.09 15.64
C SER A 75 13.52 5.59 15.89
N THR A 76 14.77 5.16 15.76
CA THR A 76 15.28 3.89 16.31
C THR A 76 15.90 4.06 17.69
N GLU A 77 16.10 5.30 18.12
CA GLU A 77 16.57 5.67 19.46
C GLU A 77 15.39 5.98 20.39
N PRO A 78 15.59 5.90 21.73
CA PRO A 78 14.57 6.27 22.69
C PRO A 78 14.02 7.67 22.42
N ALA A 79 12.72 7.74 22.15
CA ALA A 79 12.02 8.98 21.85
C ALA A 79 10.67 8.97 22.56
N ILE A 80 10.18 10.15 22.92
CA ILE A 80 8.81 10.29 23.43
C ILE A 80 7.81 10.25 22.28
N VAL A 81 6.57 9.87 22.59
CA VAL A 81 5.44 10.08 21.69
C VAL A 81 5.35 11.57 21.37
N LEU A 82 5.28 11.90 20.09
CA LEU A 82 5.19 13.28 19.66
C LEU A 82 3.77 13.79 19.83
N GLU A 83 3.64 15.05 20.27
CA GLU A 83 2.39 15.78 20.17
C GLU A 83 2.16 16.15 18.69
N SER A 84 1.00 15.78 18.15
CA SER A 84 0.60 16.19 16.82
C SER A 84 0.35 17.69 16.79
N ARG A 85 0.91 18.35 15.79
CA ARG A 85 0.79 19.79 15.55
C ARG A 85 0.16 20.05 14.18
N PRO A 86 -0.61 21.13 14.01
CA PRO A 86 -1.06 21.53 12.69
C PRO A 86 0.16 21.90 11.83
N LEU A 87 0.20 21.43 10.59
CA LEU A 87 1.22 21.78 9.61
C LEU A 87 0.83 23.03 8.80
N GLU A 88 -0.44 23.40 8.87
CA GLU A 88 -1.01 24.59 8.24
C GLU A 88 -1.79 25.41 9.27
N ASP A 89 -1.82 26.74 9.10
CA ASP A 89 -2.55 27.65 9.98
C ASP A 89 -4.06 27.71 9.66
N THR A 90 -4.72 26.55 9.65
CA THR A 90 -6.16 26.42 9.39
C THR A 90 -6.93 25.98 10.64
N ARG A 91 -8.24 26.27 10.70
CA ARG A 91 -9.09 25.86 11.82
C ARG A 91 -9.21 24.34 11.88
N GLU A 92 -9.27 23.70 10.72
CA GLU A 92 -9.43 22.28 10.48
C GLU A 92 -8.18 21.51 10.91
N ALA A 93 -6.97 22.00 10.58
CA ALA A 93 -5.72 21.37 11.03
C ALA A 93 -5.56 21.46 12.55
N LYS A 94 -5.82 22.64 13.13
CA LYS A 94 -5.81 22.83 14.59
C LYS A 94 -6.82 21.95 15.32
N LYS A 95 -8.03 21.81 14.77
CA LYS A 95 -9.06 20.89 15.30
C LYS A 95 -8.58 19.44 15.22
N THR A 96 -8.04 19.04 14.07
CA THR A 96 -7.58 17.67 13.84
C THR A 96 -6.44 17.27 14.77
N SER A 97 -5.44 18.15 14.96
CA SER A 97 -4.29 17.84 15.82
C SER A 97 -4.69 17.67 17.28
N ARG A 98 -5.59 18.54 17.81
CA ARG A 98 -6.14 18.39 19.17
C ARG A 98 -6.90 17.08 19.35
N ILE A 99 -7.78 16.75 18.40
CA ILE A 99 -8.55 15.50 18.43
C ILE A 99 -7.60 14.30 18.38
N LEU A 100 -6.60 14.31 17.50
CA LEU A 100 -5.64 13.23 17.36
C LEU A 100 -4.84 13.00 18.67
N ASN A 101 -4.38 14.07 19.30
CA ASN A 101 -3.66 13.99 20.59
C ASN A 101 -4.54 13.39 21.69
N GLU A 102 -5.81 13.80 21.76
CA GLU A 102 -6.76 13.25 22.73
C GLU A 102 -7.07 11.77 22.45
N VAL A 103 -7.22 11.39 21.18
CA VAL A 103 -7.42 9.98 20.77
C VAL A 103 -6.22 9.12 21.16
N VAL A 104 -5.00 9.57 20.87
CA VAL A 104 -3.77 8.85 21.24
C VAL A 104 -3.66 8.70 22.76
N LYS A 105 -3.93 9.77 23.52
CA LYS A 105 -3.94 9.73 24.99
C LYS A 105 -4.99 8.77 25.54
N ARG A 106 -6.22 8.81 25.03
CA ARG A 106 -7.29 7.88 25.44
C ARG A 106 -6.98 6.43 25.07
N SER A 107 -6.37 6.21 23.90
CA SER A 107 -5.91 4.87 23.51
C SER A 107 -4.97 4.29 24.56
N ASN A 108 -4.08 5.12 25.13
CA ASN A 108 -3.16 4.66 26.16
C ASN A 108 -3.87 4.23 27.44
N VAL A 109 -4.84 5.02 27.91
CA VAL A 109 -5.63 4.69 29.10
C VAL A 109 -6.39 3.37 28.90
N ILE A 110 -7.08 3.22 27.78
CA ILE A 110 -7.86 2.02 27.46
C ILE A 110 -6.94 0.80 27.37
N LEU A 111 -5.91 0.87 26.52
CA LEU A 111 -5.05 -0.26 26.23
C LEU A 111 -4.20 -0.67 27.43
N SER A 112 -3.69 0.28 28.24
CA SER A 112 -2.91 -0.04 29.44
C SER A 112 -3.71 -0.85 30.47
N SER A 113 -5.02 -0.63 30.55
CA SER A 113 -5.91 -1.36 31.46
C SER A 113 -6.43 -2.68 30.90
N HIS A 114 -6.21 -2.95 29.61
CA HIS A 114 -6.80 -4.08 28.89
C HIS A 114 -6.31 -5.44 29.43
N PRO A 115 -7.20 -6.43 29.66
CA PRO A 115 -6.83 -7.74 30.19
C PRO A 115 -5.72 -8.44 29.40
N LEU A 116 -5.77 -8.36 28.07
CA LEU A 116 -4.75 -8.91 27.17
C LEU A 116 -3.35 -8.32 27.43
N ASN A 117 -3.24 -7.01 27.68
CA ASN A 117 -1.95 -6.41 28.01
C ASN A 117 -1.45 -6.82 29.41
N LYS A 118 -2.35 -6.99 30.38
CA LYS A 118 -1.98 -7.57 31.69
C LYS A 118 -1.48 -9.00 31.55
N GLN A 119 -2.05 -9.79 30.65
CA GLN A 119 -1.58 -11.13 30.34
C GLN A 119 -0.21 -11.10 29.67
N ARG A 120 -0.02 -10.25 28.65
CA ARG A 120 1.28 -10.08 27.97
C ARG A 120 2.40 -9.75 28.94
N GLU A 121 2.15 -8.83 29.88
CA GLU A 121 3.10 -8.47 30.92
C GLU A 121 3.49 -9.67 31.80
N ARG A 122 2.52 -10.47 32.26
CA ARG A 122 2.77 -11.70 33.03
C ARG A 122 3.57 -12.74 32.26
N GLU A 123 3.43 -12.78 30.94
CA GLU A 123 4.18 -13.65 30.03
C GLU A 123 5.54 -13.08 29.64
N GLY A 124 5.95 -11.92 30.16
CA GLY A 124 7.20 -11.25 29.81
C GLY A 124 7.23 -10.67 28.39
N LYS A 125 6.06 -10.50 27.76
CA LYS A 125 5.91 -9.89 26.43
C LYS A 125 5.71 -8.38 26.56
N LEU A 126 6.15 -7.63 25.55
CA LEU A 126 5.91 -6.19 25.46
C LEU A 126 4.41 -5.89 25.30
N VAL A 127 3.86 -5.00 26.13
CA VAL A 127 2.46 -4.58 26.03
C VAL A 127 2.21 -3.69 24.82
N ALA A 128 1.02 -3.78 24.21
CA ALA A 128 0.55 -2.86 23.18
C ALA A 128 -0.35 -1.81 23.82
N ASN A 129 0.24 -0.86 24.53
CA ASN A 129 -0.47 0.07 25.41
C ASN A 129 -0.67 1.46 24.82
N ILE A 130 -0.39 1.71 23.54
CA ILE A 130 -0.73 2.95 22.85
C ILE A 130 -0.80 2.74 21.33
N ILE A 131 -1.51 3.62 20.62
CA ILE A 131 -1.40 3.74 19.16
C ILE A 131 -0.51 4.92 18.77
N LEU A 132 0.46 4.68 17.89
CA LEU A 132 1.26 5.72 17.23
C LEU A 132 0.73 5.95 15.83
N THR A 133 0.63 7.21 15.40
CA THR A 133 0.01 7.59 14.13
C THR A 133 1.03 8.23 13.20
N ARG A 134 0.90 7.93 11.90
CA ARG A 134 1.76 8.47 10.85
C ARG A 134 1.05 8.62 9.51
N GLY A 135 1.51 9.56 8.70
CA GLY A 135 1.08 9.72 7.31
C GLY A 135 -0.41 10.03 7.21
N ALA A 136 -0.82 11.16 7.77
CA ALA A 136 -2.17 11.67 7.69
C ALA A 136 -2.59 11.85 6.22
N GLY A 137 -3.79 11.40 5.87
CA GLY A 137 -4.36 11.54 4.53
C GLY A 137 -5.87 11.80 4.56
N SER A 138 -6.36 12.52 3.55
CA SER A 138 -7.78 12.66 3.27
C SER A 138 -8.21 11.64 2.22
N TYR A 139 -9.46 11.21 2.32
CA TYR A 139 -10.12 10.56 1.19
C TYR A 139 -10.74 11.66 0.33
N GLU A 140 -10.36 11.71 -0.93
CA GLU A 140 -11.02 12.54 -1.94
C GLU A 140 -11.68 11.62 -2.96
N LYS A 141 -12.89 11.98 -3.41
CA LYS A 141 -13.52 11.18 -4.45
C LYS A 141 -12.81 11.48 -5.76
N VAL A 142 -12.10 10.50 -6.31
CA VAL A 142 -11.59 10.54 -7.68
C VAL A 142 -12.59 9.89 -8.62
N GLU A 143 -12.52 10.30 -9.88
CA GLU A 143 -13.20 9.63 -10.98
C GLU A 143 -12.67 8.20 -11.12
N SER A 144 -13.57 7.23 -11.33
CA SER A 144 -13.15 5.85 -11.58
C SER A 144 -12.50 5.71 -12.96
N LEU A 145 -11.71 4.66 -13.18
CA LEU A 145 -11.17 4.35 -14.51
C LEU A 145 -12.29 4.18 -15.54
N LYS A 146 -13.41 3.59 -15.13
CA LYS A 146 -14.59 3.42 -15.98
C LYS A 146 -15.23 4.75 -16.35
N ASP A 147 -15.40 5.66 -15.40
CA ASP A 147 -15.99 6.98 -15.68
C ASP A 147 -15.05 7.81 -16.56
N ARG A 148 -13.74 7.74 -16.30
CA ARG A 148 -12.73 8.53 -17.01
C ARG A 148 -12.44 8.05 -18.43
N TYR A 149 -12.33 6.73 -18.61
CA TYR A 149 -11.82 6.12 -19.84
C TYR A 149 -12.82 5.17 -20.50
N GLY A 150 -13.94 4.84 -19.85
CA GLY A 150 -15.00 4.01 -20.44
C GLY A 150 -14.82 2.50 -20.28
N PHE A 151 -13.67 2.01 -19.79
CA PHE A 151 -13.37 0.57 -19.72
C PHE A 151 -13.59 -0.03 -18.33
N SER A 152 -13.93 -1.31 -18.29
CA SER A 152 -14.03 -2.10 -17.07
C SER A 152 -12.67 -2.65 -16.65
N SER A 153 -12.42 -2.75 -15.34
CA SER A 153 -11.11 -3.16 -14.85
C SER A 153 -11.13 -3.92 -13.53
N CYS A 154 -10.17 -4.81 -13.34
CA CYS A 154 -9.99 -5.55 -12.10
C CYS A 154 -8.52 -5.65 -11.66
N CYS A 155 -8.31 -5.87 -10.36
CA CYS A 155 -7.01 -5.98 -9.72
C CYS A 155 -6.83 -7.34 -9.04
N ILE A 156 -5.73 -8.01 -9.35
CA ILE A 156 -5.24 -9.21 -8.68
C ILE A 156 -3.96 -8.85 -7.92
N ALA A 157 -4.07 -8.67 -6.61
CA ALA A 157 -2.95 -8.31 -5.75
C ALA A 157 -2.98 -9.10 -4.44
N GLY A 158 -1.82 -9.26 -3.79
CA GLY A 158 -1.75 -9.90 -2.48
C GLY A 158 -1.83 -8.93 -1.29
N SER A 159 -1.12 -7.80 -1.39
CA SER A 159 -1.08 -6.82 -0.29
C SER A 159 -2.25 -5.84 -0.34
N ALA A 160 -2.76 -5.48 0.85
CA ALA A 160 -3.91 -4.61 1.04
C ALA A 160 -3.72 -3.20 0.46
N LEU A 161 -2.49 -2.69 0.41
CA LEU A 161 -2.21 -1.34 -0.13
C LEU A 161 -2.63 -1.24 -1.60
N TYR A 162 -2.19 -2.17 -2.43
CA TYR A 162 -2.49 -2.18 -3.87
C TYR A 162 -3.97 -2.42 -4.15
N LYS A 163 -4.61 -3.31 -3.37
CA LYS A 163 -6.07 -3.49 -3.41
C LYS A 163 -6.81 -2.21 -3.04
N GLY A 164 -6.31 -1.47 -2.05
CA GLY A 164 -6.86 -0.18 -1.64
C GLY A 164 -6.78 0.87 -2.74
N VAL A 165 -5.62 1.03 -3.39
CA VAL A 165 -5.43 1.96 -4.51
C VAL A 165 -6.29 1.56 -5.72
N ALA A 166 -6.32 0.28 -6.07
CA ALA A 166 -7.16 -0.22 -7.16
C ALA A 166 -8.65 0.04 -6.91
N LYS A 167 -9.14 -0.23 -5.69
CA LYS A 167 -10.52 0.09 -5.30
C LYS A 167 -10.80 1.58 -5.31
N TYR A 168 -9.82 2.40 -4.91
CA TYR A 168 -9.92 3.86 -4.90
C TYR A 168 -10.15 4.44 -6.31
N VAL A 169 -9.50 3.86 -7.33
CA VAL A 169 -9.70 4.23 -8.74
C VAL A 169 -10.82 3.42 -9.43
N GLY A 170 -11.63 2.69 -8.66
CA GLY A 170 -12.84 2.01 -9.14
C GLY A 170 -12.62 0.65 -9.82
N MET A 171 -11.50 -0.03 -9.59
CA MET A 171 -11.28 -1.40 -10.06
C MET A 171 -11.97 -2.42 -9.15
N GLU A 172 -12.45 -3.52 -9.74
CA GLU A 172 -12.91 -4.68 -8.96
C GLU A 172 -11.73 -5.46 -8.38
N ILE A 173 -11.80 -5.88 -7.12
CA ILE A 173 -10.73 -6.67 -6.49
C ILE A 173 -11.07 -8.14 -6.60
N LEU A 174 -10.21 -8.91 -7.29
CA LEU A 174 -10.35 -10.35 -7.40
C LEU A 174 -9.51 -11.05 -6.33
N GLU A 175 -10.18 -11.77 -5.43
CA GLU A 175 -9.51 -12.56 -4.40
C GLU A 175 -9.05 -13.91 -4.98
N VAL A 176 -7.73 -14.08 -5.06
CA VAL A 176 -7.10 -15.28 -5.62
C VAL A 176 -6.43 -16.07 -4.50
N LYS A 177 -6.86 -17.32 -4.30
CA LYS A 177 -6.22 -18.22 -3.34
C LYS A 177 -4.74 -18.40 -3.71
N GLY A 178 -3.84 -18.18 -2.75
CA GLY A 178 -2.39 -18.25 -2.97
C GLY A 178 -1.74 -16.92 -3.39
N ALA A 179 -2.51 -15.85 -3.62
CA ALA A 179 -1.96 -14.51 -3.83
C ALA A 179 -1.55 -13.84 -2.50
N THR A 180 -0.45 -14.27 -1.90
CA THR A 180 -0.03 -13.84 -0.54
C THR A 180 0.63 -12.47 -0.48
N GLY A 181 1.16 -11.98 -1.61
CA GLY A 181 2.00 -10.77 -1.62
C GLY A 181 3.39 -10.97 -1.00
N ARG A 182 3.82 -12.22 -0.81
CA ARG A 182 5.15 -12.61 -0.32
C ARG A 182 5.85 -13.49 -1.36
N LEU A 183 7.01 -14.04 -1.00
CA LEU A 183 7.82 -14.92 -1.85
C LEU A 183 7.09 -16.20 -2.22
N ASP A 184 6.20 -16.70 -1.35
CA ASP A 184 5.36 -17.88 -1.56
C ASP A 184 4.12 -17.63 -2.42
N THR A 185 3.95 -16.43 -2.99
CA THR A 185 2.80 -16.13 -3.86
C THR A 185 2.73 -17.11 -5.03
N ASP A 186 1.53 -17.63 -5.27
CA ASP A 186 1.21 -18.52 -6.37
C ASP A 186 1.00 -17.69 -7.65
N ILE A 187 1.92 -17.81 -8.60
CA ILE A 187 1.87 -17.09 -9.87
C ILE A 187 0.94 -17.76 -10.86
N GLU A 188 0.87 -19.09 -10.86
CA GLU A 188 0.01 -19.85 -11.78
C GLU A 188 -1.47 -19.59 -11.43
N ALA A 189 -1.80 -19.53 -10.14
CA ALA A 189 -3.13 -19.14 -9.70
C ALA A 189 -3.50 -17.71 -10.13
N LYS A 190 -2.55 -16.76 -10.06
CA LYS A 190 -2.77 -15.39 -10.57
C LYS A 190 -2.94 -15.35 -12.08
N ALA A 191 -2.12 -16.09 -12.83
CA ALA A 191 -2.22 -16.17 -14.28
C ALA A 191 -3.58 -16.73 -14.71
N LYS A 192 -4.00 -17.84 -14.12
CA LYS A 192 -5.32 -18.44 -14.37
C LYS A 192 -6.47 -17.48 -14.05
N ALA A 193 -6.39 -16.78 -12.91
CA ALA A 193 -7.40 -15.80 -12.54
C ALA A 193 -7.42 -14.61 -13.49
N ALA A 194 -6.25 -14.18 -13.99
CA ALA A 194 -6.17 -13.11 -14.97
C ALA A 194 -6.80 -13.51 -16.31
N ILE A 195 -6.51 -14.72 -16.82
CA ILE A 195 -7.14 -15.25 -18.04
C ILE A 195 -8.66 -15.29 -17.90
N GLN A 196 -9.18 -15.82 -16.79
CA GLN A 196 -10.63 -15.83 -16.53
C GLN A 196 -11.24 -14.43 -16.40
N ALA A 197 -10.48 -13.47 -15.89
CA ALA A 197 -10.94 -12.10 -15.75
C ALA A 197 -11.05 -11.38 -17.10
N LEU A 198 -10.20 -11.72 -18.08
CA LEU A 198 -10.25 -11.14 -19.43
C LEU A 198 -11.57 -11.44 -20.17
N GLU A 199 -12.34 -12.45 -19.76
CA GLU A 199 -13.69 -12.70 -20.29
C GLU A 199 -14.71 -11.61 -19.89
N LYS A 200 -14.41 -10.81 -18.86
CA LYS A 200 -15.35 -9.86 -18.24
C LYS A 200 -14.81 -8.43 -18.15
N PHE A 201 -13.49 -8.28 -18.13
CA PHE A 201 -12.83 -7.01 -17.90
C PHE A 201 -11.92 -6.64 -19.06
N ASP A 202 -11.94 -5.38 -19.46
CA ASP A 202 -11.07 -4.84 -20.51
C ASP A 202 -9.61 -4.69 -20.03
N LEU A 203 -9.41 -4.39 -18.74
CA LEU A 203 -8.10 -4.25 -18.11
C LEU A 203 -7.96 -5.13 -16.88
N VAL A 204 -6.96 -6.02 -16.88
CA VAL A 204 -6.59 -6.84 -15.72
C VAL A 204 -5.23 -6.41 -15.19
N PHE A 205 -5.20 -5.80 -14.00
CA PHE A 205 -3.95 -5.42 -13.32
C PHE A 205 -3.48 -6.52 -12.37
N VAL A 206 -2.34 -7.14 -12.66
CA VAL A 206 -1.74 -8.19 -11.82
C VAL A 206 -0.51 -7.65 -11.10
N HIS A 207 -0.55 -7.64 -9.77
CA HIS A 207 0.55 -7.13 -8.95
C HIS A 207 1.36 -8.24 -8.27
N VAL A 208 2.69 -8.17 -8.36
CA VAL A 208 3.64 -9.12 -7.74
C VAL A 208 4.58 -8.38 -6.77
N LYS A 209 4.41 -8.60 -5.46
CA LYS A 209 5.15 -7.84 -4.43
C LYS A 209 6.53 -8.41 -4.07
N GLY A 210 6.73 -9.72 -4.21
CA GLY A 210 7.85 -10.44 -3.58
C GLY A 210 9.25 -9.91 -3.92
N ALA A 211 9.45 -9.37 -5.13
CA ALA A 211 10.75 -8.83 -5.56
C ALA A 211 11.20 -7.62 -4.73
N ASP A 212 10.25 -6.78 -4.30
CA ASP A 212 10.54 -5.62 -3.46
C ASP A 212 10.91 -6.04 -2.03
N ASN A 213 10.18 -7.00 -1.45
CA ASN A 213 10.49 -7.55 -0.13
C ASN A 213 11.92 -8.10 -0.08
N ALA A 214 12.29 -8.94 -1.06
CA ALA A 214 13.64 -9.48 -1.17
C ALA A 214 14.71 -8.39 -1.32
N SER A 215 14.40 -7.31 -2.03
CA SER A 215 15.31 -6.18 -2.21
C SER A 215 15.54 -5.41 -0.91
N HIS A 216 14.49 -5.17 -0.12
CA HIS A 216 14.60 -4.58 1.22
C HIS A 216 15.40 -5.46 2.21
N ASP A 217 15.29 -6.78 2.08
CA ASP A 217 16.06 -7.73 2.89
C ASP A 217 17.51 -7.89 2.39
N GLY A 218 17.84 -7.33 1.23
CA GLY A 218 19.15 -7.45 0.60
C GLY A 218 19.43 -8.86 0.05
N ASN A 219 18.38 -9.63 -0.24
CA ASN A 219 18.48 -11.02 -0.69
C ASN A 219 18.40 -11.12 -2.22
N LEU A 220 19.55 -11.32 -2.85
CA LEU A 220 19.65 -11.44 -4.30
C LEU A 220 18.94 -12.68 -4.85
N GLU A 221 19.12 -13.83 -4.22
CA GLU A 221 18.56 -15.11 -4.71
C GLU A 221 17.03 -15.07 -4.71
N GLU A 222 16.43 -14.52 -3.66
CA GLU A 222 14.98 -14.36 -3.58
C GLU A 222 14.46 -13.34 -4.60
N LYS A 223 15.19 -12.23 -4.83
CA LYS A 223 14.83 -11.26 -5.87
C LYS A 223 14.84 -11.91 -7.26
N LEU A 224 15.89 -12.66 -7.58
CA LEU A 224 16.00 -13.39 -8.85
C LEU A 224 14.92 -14.45 -9.00
N SER A 225 14.61 -15.19 -7.93
CA SER A 225 13.49 -16.14 -7.90
C SER A 225 12.14 -15.48 -8.22
N MET A 226 11.90 -14.28 -7.68
CA MET A 226 10.69 -13.51 -7.98
C MET A 226 10.67 -12.97 -9.41
N ILE A 227 11.81 -12.58 -9.98
CA ILE A 227 11.89 -12.18 -11.39
C ILE A 227 11.56 -13.36 -12.31
N LYS A 228 12.08 -14.57 -12.03
CA LYS A 228 11.73 -15.81 -12.76
C LYS A 228 10.23 -16.10 -12.71
N LYS A 229 9.62 -15.86 -11.55
CA LYS A 229 8.16 -15.92 -11.35
C LYS A 229 7.40 -14.92 -12.24
N VAL A 230 7.87 -13.68 -12.36
CA VAL A 230 7.28 -12.69 -13.28
C VAL A 230 7.48 -13.10 -14.74
N ASN A 231 8.65 -13.63 -15.12
CA ASN A 231 8.87 -14.19 -16.46
C ASN A 231 7.87 -15.32 -16.76
N ARG A 232 7.65 -16.23 -15.81
CA ARG A 232 6.66 -17.31 -15.96
C ARG A 232 5.23 -16.77 -16.16
N LEU A 233 4.85 -15.73 -15.41
CA LEU A 233 3.56 -15.06 -15.61
C LEU A 233 3.42 -14.50 -17.03
N ALA A 234 4.47 -13.82 -17.52
CA ALA A 234 4.52 -13.26 -18.86
C ALA A 234 4.42 -14.34 -19.95
N GLU A 235 5.12 -15.46 -19.77
CA GLU A 235 5.06 -16.61 -20.69
C GLU A 235 3.67 -17.21 -20.82
N ILE A 236 2.86 -17.19 -19.75
CA ILE A 236 1.48 -17.67 -19.78
C ILE A 236 0.58 -16.65 -20.46
N LEU A 237 0.67 -15.37 -20.06
CA LEU A 237 -0.25 -14.33 -20.51
C LEU A 237 0.01 -13.86 -21.96
N LYS A 238 1.21 -14.05 -22.50
CA LYS A 238 1.53 -13.67 -23.89
C LYS A 238 0.82 -14.53 -24.93
N GLU A 239 0.31 -15.70 -24.54
CA GLU A 239 -0.41 -16.61 -25.45
C GLU A 239 -1.88 -16.20 -25.63
N GLU A 240 -2.36 -15.25 -24.81
CA GLU A 240 -3.70 -14.67 -24.91
C GLU A 240 -3.73 -13.51 -25.93
N ASP A 241 -4.88 -13.25 -26.55
CA ASP A 241 -5.07 -12.13 -27.46
C ASP A 241 -5.25 -10.81 -26.69
N VAL A 242 -4.14 -10.31 -26.13
CA VAL A 242 -4.10 -9.12 -25.27
C VAL A 242 -2.91 -8.21 -25.55
N TYR A 243 -3.00 -6.97 -25.06
CA TYR A 243 -1.82 -6.14 -24.85
C TYR A 243 -1.22 -6.45 -23.47
N LEU A 244 -0.08 -7.13 -23.45
CA LEU A 244 0.67 -7.42 -22.23
C LEU A 244 1.66 -6.31 -21.94
N VAL A 245 1.49 -5.62 -20.81
CA VAL A 245 2.41 -4.57 -20.33
C VAL A 245 3.08 -5.02 -19.04
N ILE A 246 4.41 -4.96 -19.00
CA ILE A 246 5.22 -5.36 -17.85
C ILE A 246 6.11 -4.19 -17.46
N THR A 247 6.04 -3.79 -16.18
CA THR A 247 6.91 -2.79 -15.58
C THR A 247 6.92 -2.94 -14.05
N ALA A 248 7.59 -2.02 -13.35
CA ALA A 248 7.56 -1.87 -11.91
C ALA A 248 7.00 -0.50 -11.53
N ASP A 249 6.47 -0.37 -10.32
CA ASP A 249 6.04 0.93 -9.76
C ASP A 249 7.22 1.79 -9.30
N HIS A 250 8.33 1.17 -8.91
CA HIS A 250 9.58 1.84 -8.55
C HIS A 250 10.79 0.90 -8.57
N SER A 251 11.98 1.48 -8.51
CA SER A 251 13.24 0.76 -8.30
C SER A 251 13.50 0.53 -6.80
N THR A 252 13.96 -0.68 -6.45
CA THR A 252 14.46 -1.02 -5.11
C THR A 252 15.80 -1.75 -5.24
N PRO A 253 16.94 -1.02 -5.27
CA PRO A 253 18.26 -1.64 -5.41
C PRO A 253 18.68 -2.38 -4.13
N ILE A 254 19.21 -3.60 -4.29
CA ILE A 254 19.69 -4.45 -3.18
C ILE A 254 20.79 -3.75 -2.37
N SER A 255 21.62 -2.93 -3.03
CA SER A 255 22.76 -2.23 -2.41
C SER A 255 22.32 -1.22 -1.35
N ILE A 256 21.15 -0.60 -1.52
CA ILE A 256 20.64 0.44 -0.59
C ILE A 256 19.41 -0.02 0.20
N ARG A 257 18.80 -1.16 -0.18
CA ARG A 257 17.68 -1.82 0.55
C ARG A 257 16.49 -0.90 0.81
N ARG A 258 16.29 0.07 -0.07
CA ARG A 258 15.19 1.05 -0.03
C ARG A 258 14.85 1.47 -1.45
N HIS A 259 13.70 2.10 -1.60
CA HIS A 259 13.29 2.63 -2.89
C HIS A 259 14.29 3.69 -3.37
N SER A 260 14.54 3.70 -4.67
CA SER A 260 15.31 4.74 -5.35
C SER A 260 14.47 5.41 -6.42
N SER A 261 15.02 6.48 -7.00
CA SER A 261 14.42 7.21 -8.11
C SER A 261 14.98 6.75 -9.47
N ASP A 262 15.69 5.63 -9.50
CA ASP A 262 16.20 5.07 -10.75
C ASP A 262 15.01 4.63 -11.64
N PRO A 263 15.06 4.89 -12.96
CA PRO A 263 13.99 4.51 -13.87
C PRO A 263 13.79 2.99 -13.89
N VAL A 264 12.57 2.56 -14.21
CA VAL A 264 12.18 1.16 -14.27
C VAL A 264 11.96 0.71 -15.71
N PRO A 265 12.23 -0.56 -16.03
CA PRO A 265 12.05 -1.06 -17.39
C PRO A 265 10.56 -1.19 -17.74
N VAL A 266 10.21 -0.94 -19.01
CA VAL A 266 8.85 -1.08 -19.54
C VAL A 266 8.89 -1.97 -20.78
N PHE A 267 7.97 -2.90 -20.87
CA PHE A 267 7.77 -3.80 -22.00
C PHE A 267 6.30 -3.81 -22.39
N ILE A 268 6.00 -3.77 -23.69
CA ILE A 268 4.65 -3.85 -24.26
C ILE A 268 4.67 -4.90 -25.38
N HIS A 269 3.76 -5.85 -25.33
CA HIS A 269 3.56 -6.89 -26.32
C HIS A 269 2.09 -6.98 -26.72
N GLY A 270 1.80 -7.27 -27.98
CA GLY A 270 0.44 -7.43 -28.51
C GLY A 270 0.38 -7.21 -30.02
N GLY A 271 -0.76 -7.55 -30.64
CA GLY A 271 -0.89 -7.64 -32.11
C GLY A 271 -0.54 -6.36 -32.88
N SER A 272 -0.89 -5.18 -32.36
CA SER A 272 -0.69 -3.89 -33.05
C SER A 272 0.53 -3.10 -32.57
N VAL A 273 1.38 -3.70 -31.72
CA VAL A 273 2.53 -3.01 -31.14
C VAL A 273 3.66 -2.91 -32.18
N ARG A 274 4.18 -1.69 -32.38
CA ARG A 274 5.36 -1.47 -33.22
C ARG A 274 6.61 -1.99 -32.50
N LYS A 275 7.16 -3.09 -33.01
CA LYS A 275 8.33 -3.76 -32.42
C LYS A 275 9.64 -3.06 -32.80
N ASP A 276 10.49 -2.82 -31.81
CA ASP A 276 11.87 -2.36 -32.01
C ASP A 276 12.89 -3.52 -32.02
N ASN A 277 14.18 -3.19 -31.96
CA ASN A 277 15.26 -4.16 -32.05
C ASN A 277 15.70 -4.73 -30.69
N VAL A 278 15.11 -4.32 -29.56
CA VAL A 278 15.47 -4.80 -28.22
C VAL A 278 15.10 -6.29 -28.10
N GLN A 279 16.04 -7.10 -27.60
CA GLN A 279 15.87 -8.57 -27.46
C GLN A 279 15.80 -9.05 -26.01
N SER A 280 16.10 -8.19 -25.03
CA SER A 280 16.18 -8.54 -23.61
C SER A 280 15.46 -7.53 -22.74
N PHE A 281 14.87 -7.99 -21.64
CA PHE A 281 14.18 -7.16 -20.67
C PHE A 281 15.02 -7.01 -19.39
N ASP A 282 15.83 -5.96 -19.37
CA ASP A 282 16.67 -5.51 -18.26
C ASP A 282 16.90 -4.00 -18.40
N GLU A 283 17.35 -3.35 -17.33
CA GLU A 283 17.50 -1.90 -17.24
C GLU A 283 18.39 -1.31 -18.36
N ILE A 284 19.39 -2.04 -18.82
CA ILE A 284 20.32 -1.59 -19.86
C ILE A 284 19.72 -1.78 -21.25
N SER A 285 19.20 -2.97 -21.54
CA SER A 285 18.66 -3.31 -22.85
C SER A 285 17.47 -2.41 -23.22
N VAL A 286 16.53 -2.19 -22.29
CA VAL A 286 15.33 -1.38 -22.57
C VAL A 286 15.63 0.10 -22.77
N SER A 287 16.79 0.59 -22.34
CA SER A 287 17.21 2.00 -22.54
C SER A 287 17.34 2.38 -24.01
N SER A 288 17.49 1.37 -24.90
CA SER A 288 17.54 1.54 -26.35
C SER A 288 16.19 1.33 -27.06
N GLY A 289 15.11 1.09 -26.30
CA GLY A 289 13.78 0.86 -26.81
C GLY A 289 13.12 2.11 -27.40
N CYS A 290 12.23 1.90 -28.38
CA CYS A 290 11.56 2.99 -29.10
C CYS A 290 10.53 3.77 -28.26
N LEU A 291 10.14 3.26 -27.10
CA LEU A 291 9.29 3.96 -26.13
C LEU A 291 9.99 5.17 -25.49
N GLY A 292 11.33 5.19 -25.50
CA GLY A 292 12.11 6.24 -24.86
C GLY A 292 11.89 6.29 -23.33
N HIS A 293 12.03 7.48 -22.75
CA HIS A 293 11.80 7.69 -21.33
C HIS A 293 10.39 8.22 -21.10
N LEU A 294 9.56 7.43 -20.43
CA LEU A 294 8.16 7.73 -20.15
C LEU A 294 7.93 7.89 -18.66
N THR A 295 7.02 8.80 -18.31
CA THR A 295 6.39 8.81 -16.99
C THR A 295 5.29 7.74 -16.91
N GLY A 296 4.91 7.33 -15.69
CA GLY A 296 3.79 6.40 -15.51
C GLY A 296 2.45 6.91 -16.08
N VAL A 297 2.26 8.23 -16.13
CA VAL A 297 1.07 8.85 -16.74
C VAL A 297 1.08 8.68 -18.26
N GLU A 298 2.24 8.84 -18.90
CA GLU A 298 2.39 8.63 -20.34
C GLU A 298 2.23 7.15 -20.71
N LEU A 299 2.77 6.23 -19.90
CA LEU A 299 2.54 4.79 -20.08
C LEU A 299 1.04 4.47 -20.03
N ASN A 300 0.31 5.00 -19.06
CA ASN A 300 -1.14 4.80 -18.97
C ASN A 300 -1.88 5.31 -20.22
N ARG A 301 -1.48 6.46 -20.79
CA ARG A 301 -2.07 6.98 -22.04
C ARG A 301 -1.84 6.04 -23.21
N ILE A 302 -0.63 5.47 -23.32
CA ILE A 302 -0.32 4.48 -24.36
C ILE A 302 -1.17 3.22 -24.19
N VAL A 303 -1.35 2.73 -22.96
CA VAL A 303 -2.20 1.56 -22.67
C VAL A 303 -3.65 1.82 -23.08
N VAL A 304 -4.20 2.97 -22.68
CA VAL A 304 -5.58 3.39 -23.03
C VAL A 304 -5.78 3.48 -24.55
N ASP A 305 -4.80 4.04 -25.26
CA ASP A 305 -4.81 4.16 -26.73
C ASP A 305 -4.74 2.79 -27.42
N LEU A 306 -3.83 1.91 -27.00
CA LEU A 306 -3.71 0.55 -27.54
C LEU A 306 -5.00 -0.25 -27.38
N MET A 307 -5.70 -0.08 -26.25
CA MET A 307 -6.99 -0.71 -25.99
C MET A 307 -8.16 -0.09 -26.78
N GLY A 308 -7.93 0.98 -27.55
CA GLY A 308 -8.96 1.67 -28.35
C GLY A 308 -9.85 2.63 -27.55
N TYR A 309 -9.48 2.97 -26.31
CA TYR A 309 -10.20 3.91 -25.44
C TYR A 309 -9.60 5.34 -25.49
N GLY A 310 -8.61 5.56 -26.36
CA GLY A 310 -8.04 6.89 -26.60
C GLY A 310 -9.03 7.85 -27.29
N HIS A 311 -9.01 9.11 -26.90
CA HIS A 311 -9.79 10.17 -27.55
C HIS A 311 -8.88 11.19 -28.23
N MET A 312 -9.17 11.50 -29.49
CA MET A 312 -8.54 12.62 -30.17
C MET A 312 -9.03 13.94 -29.57
N VAL A 313 -8.11 14.88 -29.36
CA VAL A 313 -8.43 16.22 -28.86
C VAL A 313 -8.19 17.22 -30.00
N GLY A 314 -9.22 17.99 -30.35
CA GLY A 314 -9.11 19.07 -31.34
C GLY A 314 -9.52 18.70 -32.79
N SER A 315 -10.23 17.59 -32.97
CA SER A 315 -10.86 17.20 -34.25
C SER A 315 -12.36 17.49 -34.26
#